data_AF-A0AAE1FD11-F1
#
_entry.id   AF-A0AAE1FD11-F1
#
_cell.length_a   1.000
_cell.length_b   1.000
_cell.length_c   1.000
_cell.angle_alpha   90.00
_cell.angle_beta   90.00
_cell.angle_gamma   90.00
#
_symmetry.space_group_name_H-M   'P 1'
#
loop_
_entity.id
_entity.type
_entity.pdbx_description
1 polymer ?
#
loop_
_entity_poly.entity_id
_entity_poly.type
_entity_poly.pdbx_seq_one_letter_code
_entity_poly.pdbx_strand_id
1 'polypeptide(L)'
;MNIEVEVLIQHWVSMPREEGVKASQFPNKEARYQCWDARDKYWQCLDNGGTEESCKELRSGYESLCSASWVKHFDRKREYLIFKEQMKDGYDPVEAKKS
;
A
#
# COMPACT_ATOMS: atom_id res chain seq x y z
N MET A 1 3.58 -20.39 49.81
CA MET A 1 2.98 -19.80 48.59
C MET A 1 4.02 -18.92 47.92
N ASN A 2 4.95 -19.50 47.18
CA ASN A 2 5.99 -18.79 46.38
C ASN A 2 6.66 -19.73 45.34
N ILE A 3 6.39 -21.03 45.40
CA ILE A 3 7.01 -22.05 44.53
C ILE A 3 6.40 -22.02 43.11
N GLU A 4 5.13 -21.62 42.94
CA GLU A 4 4.48 -21.58 41.62
C GLU A 4 5.02 -20.45 40.71
N VAL A 5 5.52 -19.35 41.28
CA VAL A 5 6.07 -18.22 40.50
C VAL A 5 7.45 -18.56 39.93
N GLU A 6 8.32 -19.23 40.70
CA GLU A 6 9.64 -19.64 40.21
C GLU A 6 9.58 -20.70 39.12
N VAL A 7 8.63 -21.64 39.20
CA VAL A 7 8.41 -22.67 38.17
C VAL A 7 7.88 -22.05 36.87
N LEU A 8 7.04 -21.01 36.95
CA LEU A 8 6.58 -20.27 35.77
C LEU A 8 7.70 -19.46 35.10
N ILE A 9 8.62 -18.89 35.88
CA ILE A 9 9.80 -18.17 35.35
C ILE A 9 10.76 -19.15 34.65
N GLN A 10 11.01 -20.32 35.22
CA GLN A 10 11.87 -21.35 34.60
C GLN A 10 11.30 -21.91 33.29
N HIS A 11 9.97 -22.07 33.19
CA HIS A 11 9.33 -22.51 31.94
C HIS A 11 9.38 -21.45 30.84
N TRP A 12 9.29 -20.15 31.17
CA TRP A 12 9.37 -19.06 30.18
C TRP A 12 10.75 -18.99 29.51
N VAL A 13 11.83 -19.28 30.24
CA VAL A 13 13.21 -19.26 29.71
C VAL A 13 13.48 -20.44 28.77
N SER A 14 12.74 -21.55 28.92
CA SER A 14 12.87 -22.76 28.07
C SER A 14 11.81 -22.88 26.99
N MET A 15 10.88 -21.92 26.87
CA MET A 15 10.03 -21.84 25.68
C MET A 15 10.92 -21.44 24.50
N PRO A 16 10.91 -22.17 23.37
CA PRO A 16 11.49 -21.63 22.15
C PRO A 16 10.82 -20.28 21.93
N ARG A 17 11.62 -19.22 21.82
CA ARG A 17 11.17 -17.99 21.18
C ARG A 17 10.71 -18.46 19.82
N GLU A 18 9.39 -18.66 19.67
CA GLU A 18 8.76 -18.90 18.39
C GLU A 18 9.32 -17.83 17.49
N GLU A 19 10.26 -18.23 16.64
CA GLU A 19 10.75 -17.45 15.53
C GLU A 19 9.58 -17.41 14.57
N GLY A 20 8.60 -16.58 14.95
CA GLY A 20 7.65 -16.04 14.04
C GLY A 20 8.49 -15.46 12.93
N VAL A 21 8.51 -16.18 11.82
CA VAL A 21 8.83 -15.67 10.50
C VAL A 21 7.83 -14.54 10.25
N LYS A 22 8.06 -13.39 10.89
CA LYS A 22 7.69 -12.11 10.34
C LYS A 22 8.69 -11.89 9.22
N ALA A 23 8.47 -12.60 8.11
CA ALA A 23 8.90 -12.09 6.81
C ALA A 23 8.55 -10.60 6.84
N SER A 24 9.59 -9.78 6.76
CA SER A 24 9.54 -8.37 7.06
C SER A 24 8.28 -7.75 6.42
N GLN A 25 7.44 -7.10 7.24
CA GLN A 25 6.38 -6.18 6.76
C GLN A 25 6.92 -5.05 5.86
N PHE A 26 8.22 -5.05 5.59
CA PHE A 26 8.94 -4.14 4.75
C PHE A 26 9.43 -4.91 3.52
N PRO A 27 8.93 -4.57 2.32
CA PRO A 27 9.48 -5.11 1.09
C PRO A 27 10.98 -4.80 1.03
N ASN A 28 11.76 -5.78 0.58
CA ASN A 28 13.19 -5.61 0.29
C ASN A 28 13.36 -4.52 -0.81
N LYS A 29 14.58 -3.98 -0.94
CA LYS A 29 14.85 -2.82 -1.81
C LYS A 29 14.38 -3.09 -3.26
N GLU A 30 14.60 -4.29 -3.77
CA GLU A 30 14.21 -4.71 -5.11
C GLU A 30 12.68 -4.78 -5.31
N ALA A 31 11.96 -5.41 -4.37
CA ALA A 31 10.49 -5.47 -4.42
C ALA A 31 9.85 -4.07 -4.36
N ARG A 32 10.48 -3.12 -3.66
CA ARG A 32 10.03 -1.71 -3.69
C ARG A 32 10.15 -1.09 -5.08
N TYR A 33 11.28 -1.32 -5.75
CA TYR A 33 11.46 -0.83 -7.12
C TYR A 33 10.48 -1.46 -8.08
N GLN A 34 10.26 -2.77 -8.01
CA GLN A 34 9.28 -3.47 -8.84
C GLN A 34 7.87 -2.92 -8.62
N CYS A 35 7.48 -2.67 -7.37
CA CYS A 35 6.22 -2.03 -7.04
C CYS A 35 6.12 -0.61 -7.63
N TRP A 36 7.16 0.23 -7.50
CA TRP A 36 7.15 1.58 -8.06
C TRP A 36 7.11 1.58 -9.59
N ASP A 37 7.82 0.67 -10.24
CA ASP A 37 7.80 0.50 -11.69
C ASP A 37 6.41 0.07 -12.20
N ALA A 38 5.78 -0.89 -11.53
CA ALA A 38 4.41 -1.31 -11.86
C ALA A 38 3.38 -0.19 -11.66
N ARG A 39 3.53 0.59 -10.58
CA ARG A 39 2.72 1.79 -10.33
C ARG A 39 2.85 2.79 -11.48
N ASP A 40 4.08 3.11 -11.88
CA ASP A 40 4.34 4.13 -12.88
C ASP A 40 3.81 3.71 -14.25
N LYS A 41 3.92 2.43 -14.61
CA LYS A 41 3.28 1.87 -15.82
C LYS A 41 1.77 1.99 -15.80
N TYR A 42 1.13 1.64 -14.68
CA TYR A 42 -0.32 1.79 -14.52
C TYR A 42 -0.76 3.25 -14.63
N TRP A 43 -0.06 4.18 -13.95
CA TRP A 43 -0.38 5.61 -14.01
C TRP A 43 -0.14 6.22 -15.37
N GLN A 44 0.95 5.85 -16.05
CA GLN A 44 1.22 6.30 -17.42
C GLN A 44 0.11 5.88 -18.38
N CYS A 45 -0.47 4.68 -18.20
CA CYS A 45 -1.62 4.24 -18.97
C CYS A 45 -2.85 5.16 -18.77
N LEU A 46 -3.14 5.54 -17.51
CA LEU A 46 -4.23 6.45 -17.20
C LEU A 46 -3.97 7.88 -17.73
N ASP A 47 -2.74 8.37 -17.60
CA ASP A 47 -2.35 9.71 -18.03
C ASP A 47 -2.35 9.84 -19.56
N ASN A 48 -2.15 8.74 -20.28
CA ASN A 48 -2.31 8.65 -21.74
C ASN A 48 -3.79 8.61 -22.19
N GLY A 49 -4.75 8.76 -21.27
CA GLY A 49 -6.19 8.71 -21.55
C GLY A 49 -6.78 7.29 -21.54
N GLY A 50 -6.05 6.31 -21.01
CA GLY A 50 -6.57 4.96 -20.79
C GLY A 50 -7.66 4.95 -19.71
N THR A 51 -8.71 4.16 -19.93
CA THR A 51 -9.72 3.87 -18.90
C THR A 51 -9.24 2.75 -17.98
N GLU A 52 -9.92 2.59 -16.84
CA GLU A 52 -9.62 1.54 -15.85
C GLU A 52 -9.67 0.13 -16.47
N GLU A 53 -10.56 -0.08 -17.44
CA GLU A 53 -10.69 -1.34 -18.18
C GLU A 53 -9.49 -1.58 -19.12
N SER A 54 -9.03 -0.54 -19.82
CA SER A 54 -7.87 -0.63 -20.72
C SER A 54 -6.57 -0.85 -19.96
N CYS A 55 -6.47 -0.32 -18.74
CA CYS A 55 -5.29 -0.43 -17.87
C CYS A 55 -5.43 -1.55 -16.84
N LYS A 56 -6.45 -2.42 -16.95
CA LYS A 56 -6.78 -3.45 -15.94
C LYS A 56 -5.66 -4.47 -15.73
N GLU A 57 -4.96 -4.86 -16.79
CA GLU A 57 -3.83 -5.80 -16.66
C GLU A 57 -2.67 -5.16 -15.89
N LEU A 58 -2.36 -3.89 -16.17
CA LEU A 58 -1.36 -3.12 -15.43
C LEU A 58 -1.80 -2.90 -13.97
N ARG A 59 -3.10 -2.70 -13.74
CA ARG A 59 -3.68 -2.60 -12.39
C ARG A 59 -3.45 -3.88 -11.60
N SER A 60 -3.72 -5.04 -12.20
CA SER A 60 -3.50 -6.34 -11.55
C SER A 60 -2.01 -6.55 -11.22
N GLY A 61 -1.10 -6.19 -12.14
CA GLY A 61 0.34 -6.21 -11.89
C GLY A 61 0.73 -5.31 -10.71
N TYR A 62 0.24 -4.08 -10.68
CA TYR A 62 0.46 -3.13 -9.60
C TYR A 62 -0.05 -3.64 -8.24
N GLU A 63 -1.25 -4.22 -8.18
CA GLU A 63 -1.81 -4.79 -6.95
C GLU A 63 -1.10 -6.06 -6.47
N SER A 64 -0.54 -6.84 -7.39
CA SER A 64 0.22 -8.05 -7.04
C SER A 64 1.64 -7.76 -6.53
N LEU A 65 2.29 -6.72 -7.07
CA LEU A 65 3.67 -6.35 -6.73
C LEU A 65 3.75 -5.40 -5.53
N CYS A 66 2.71 -4.61 -5.30
CA CYS A 66 2.64 -3.68 -4.18
C CYS A 66 1.78 -4.22 -3.04
N SER A 67 2.14 -3.88 -1.80
CA SER A 67 1.24 -4.12 -0.66
C SER A 67 -0.07 -3.34 -0.81
N ALA A 68 -1.19 -3.91 -0.38
CA ALA A 68 -2.50 -3.24 -0.42
C ALA A 68 -2.50 -1.86 0.28
N SER A 69 -1.73 -1.70 1.36
CA SER A 69 -1.59 -0.42 2.04
C SER A 69 -0.89 0.64 1.18
N TRP A 70 0.11 0.23 0.40
CA TRP A 70 0.82 1.13 -0.52
C TRP A 70 -0.08 1.53 -1.69
N VAL A 71 -0.78 0.56 -2.29
CA VAL A 71 -1.74 0.82 -3.37
C VAL A 71 -2.76 1.87 -2.94
N LYS A 72 -3.42 1.65 -1.81
CA LYS A 72 -4.42 2.58 -1.26
C LYS A 72 -3.83 3.97 -0.96
N HIS A 73 -2.61 4.03 -0.43
CA HIS A 73 -1.95 5.31 -0.14
C HIS A 73 -1.63 6.08 -1.43
N PHE A 74 -1.05 5.40 -2.42
CA PHE A 74 -0.66 6.01 -3.68
C PHE A 74 -1.87 6.44 -4.52
N ASP A 75 -2.93 5.63 -4.58
CA ASP A 75 -4.15 5.97 -5.31
C ASP A 75 -4.80 7.25 -4.75
N ARG A 76 -4.98 7.30 -3.42
CA ARG A 76 -5.48 8.51 -2.74
C ARG A 76 -4.59 9.73 -2.98
N LYS A 77 -3.26 9.54 -2.99
CA LYS A 77 -2.31 10.62 -3.25
C LYS A 77 -2.44 11.13 -4.68
N ARG A 78 -2.60 10.24 -5.67
CA ARG A 78 -2.80 10.62 -7.08
C ARG A 78 -4.10 11.42 -7.24
N GLU A 79 -5.22 10.94 -6.71
CA GLU A 79 -6.50 11.66 -6.73
C GLU A 79 -6.38 13.05 -6.12
N TYR A 80 -5.73 13.16 -4.96
CA TYR A 80 -5.49 14.46 -4.33
C TYR A 80 -4.63 15.39 -5.19
N LEU A 81 -3.59 14.88 -5.86
CA LEU A 81 -2.74 15.69 -6.72
C LEU A 81 -3.49 16.19 -7.95
N ILE A 82 -4.28 15.32 -8.61
CA ILE A 82 -5.15 15.69 -9.74
C ILE A 82 -6.15 16.76 -9.28
N PHE A 83 -6.83 16.54 -8.16
CA PHE A 83 -7.78 17.50 -7.61
C PHE A 83 -7.12 18.83 -7.26
N LYS A 84 -5.93 18.80 -6.65
CA LYS A 84 -5.16 20.01 -6.31
C LYS A 84 -4.75 20.79 -7.56
N GLU A 85 -4.43 20.10 -8.65
CA GLU A 85 -4.12 20.73 -9.93
C GLU A 85 -5.36 21.40 -10.52
N GLN A 86 -6.49 20.68 -10.61
CA GLN A 86 -7.77 21.25 -11.05
C GLN A 86 -8.19 22.49 -10.25
N MET A 87 -7.96 22.47 -8.92
CA MET A 87 -8.24 23.59 -8.03
C MET A 87 -7.39 24.83 -8.31
N LYS A 88 -6.13 24.67 -8.73
CA LYS A 88 -5.29 25.80 -9.14
C LYS A 88 -5.83 26.47 -10.40
N ASP A 89 -6.47 25.70 -11.26
CA ASP A 89 -7.08 26.19 -12.49
C ASP A 89 -8.47 26.81 -12.27
N GLY A 90 -8.90 26.97 -11.00
CA GLY A 90 -10.14 27.65 -10.64
C GLY A 90 -11.38 26.74 -10.59
N TYR A 91 -11.20 25.42 -10.51
CA TYR A 91 -12.29 24.46 -10.38
C TYR A 91 -13.00 24.55 -9.01
N ASP A 92 -14.32 24.81 -9.00
CA ASP A 92 -15.15 24.73 -7.79
C ASP A 92 -15.92 23.37 -7.74
N PRO A 93 -15.57 22.45 -6.82
CA PRO A 93 -16.19 21.13 -6.71
C PRO A 93 -17.64 21.16 -6.21
N VAL A 94 -18.14 22.31 -5.73
CA VAL A 94 -19.54 22.47 -5.32
C VAL A 94 -20.47 22.55 -6.53
N GLU A 95 -19.99 23.10 -7.64
CA GLU A 95 -20.77 23.24 -8.87
C GLU A 95 -20.83 21.93 -9.68
N ALA A 96 -19.77 21.11 -9.65
CA ALA A 96 -19.74 19.81 -10.35
C ALA A 96 -20.65 18.74 -9.73
N LYS A 97 -21.02 18.87 -8.44
CA LYS A 97 -21.93 17.93 -7.74
C LYS A 97 -23.41 18.29 -7.89
N LYS A 98 -23.74 19.38 -8.58
CA LYS A 98 -25.13 19.81 -8.81
C LYS A 98 -25.69 19.37 -10.17
N SER A 99 -24.93 18.68 -11.00
CA SER A 99 -25.38 18.24 -12.33
C SER A 99 -25.65 16.74 -12.41
#